data_AF-A0AA41AKH7-F1
#
_entry.id   AF-A0AA41AKH7-F1
#
_cell.length_a   1.000
_cell.length_b   1.000
_cell.length_c   1.000
_cell.angle_alpha   90.00
_cell.angle_beta   90.00
_cell.angle_gamma   90.00
#
_symmetry.space_group_name_H-M   'P 1'
#
loop_
_entity.id
_entity.type
_entity.pdbx_description
1 polymer ?
#
loop_
_entity_poly.entity_id
_entity_poly.type
_entity_poly.pdbx_seq_one_letter_code
_entity_poly.pdbx_strand_id
1 'polypeptide(L)' 'MNKALLALIVAPLFALSALNVVAEDAADASAETVKEYTEMCVNWAKDDDVSNEELYGYVLKCVNDELVSEGYKKVSAVKI' A
#
# COMPACT_ATOMS: atom_id res chain seq x y z
N MET A 1 -50.24 4.36 25.99
CA MET A 1 -50.85 5.61 25.47
C MET A 1 -49.84 6.71 25.78
N ASN A 2 -49.16 7.40 24.86
CA ASN A 2 -49.44 7.85 23.49
C ASN A 2 -48.11 7.80 22.68
N LYS A 3 -48.06 7.24 21.46
CA LYS A 3 -48.30 7.93 20.18
C LYS A 3 -47.80 9.39 20.13
N ALA A 4 -46.56 9.58 19.71
CA ALA A 4 -46.20 10.62 18.75
C ALA A 4 -44.87 10.27 18.08
N LEU A 5 -44.94 9.92 16.79
CA LEU A 5 -43.81 10.01 15.86
C LEU A 5 -43.31 11.45 15.88
N LEU A 6 -42.00 11.64 16.03
CA LEU A 6 -41.27 12.74 15.39
C LEU A 6 -39.93 12.19 14.92
N ALA A 7 -39.96 11.52 13.77
CA ALA A 7 -38.78 11.30 12.96
C ALA A 7 -38.31 12.68 12.46
N LEU A 8 -37.23 13.21 13.04
CA LEU A 8 -36.49 14.32 12.47
C LEU A 8 -35.25 13.76 11.80
N ILE A 9 -35.44 13.43 10.52
CA ILE A 9 -34.37 13.22 9.55
C ILE A 9 -33.69 14.58 9.38
N VAL A 10 -32.50 14.73 9.94
CA VAL A 10 -31.52 15.70 9.45
C VAL A 10 -30.21 14.95 9.33
N ALA A 11 -30.05 14.25 8.21
CA ALA A 11 -28.75 13.76 7.77
C ALA A 11 -28.06 14.91 7.04
N PRO A 12 -27.04 15.57 7.62
CA PRO A 12 -26.10 16.30 6.81
C PRO A 12 -25.22 15.27 6.09
N LEU A 13 -25.48 15.14 4.79
CA LEU A 13 -24.53 14.58 3.83
C LEU A 13 -23.23 15.39 3.89
N PHE A 14 -22.32 14.99 4.76
CA PHE A 14 -20.91 15.24 4.55
C PHE A 14 -20.36 14.08 3.74
N ALA A 15 -20.78 14.03 2.47
CA ALA A 15 -19.97 13.41 1.45
C ALA A 15 -18.69 14.25 1.38
N LEU A 16 -17.66 13.86 2.14
CA LEU A 16 -16.31 14.18 1.73
C LEU A 16 -16.17 13.53 0.36
N SER A 17 -16.32 14.34 -0.67
CA SER A 17 -15.87 14.02 -2.01
C SER A 17 -14.41 13.60 -1.85
N ALA A 18 -14.16 12.29 -1.91
CA ALA A 18 -12.84 11.78 -2.17
C ALA A 18 -12.35 12.55 -3.39
N LEU A 19 -11.38 13.44 -3.18
CA LEU A 19 -10.51 13.88 -4.25
C LEU A 19 -9.92 12.58 -4.77
N ASN A 20 -10.49 12.08 -5.86
CA ASN A 20 -9.82 11.12 -6.72
C ASN A 20 -8.59 11.87 -7.21
N VAL A 21 -7.51 11.78 -6.42
CA VAL A 21 -6.17 12.05 -6.89
C VAL A 21 -6.09 11.33 -8.22
N VAL A 22 -5.87 12.13 -9.25
CA VAL A 22 -5.77 11.71 -10.63
C VAL A 22 -4.89 10.47 -10.64
N ALA A 23 -5.43 9.38 -11.19
CA ALA A 23 -4.62 8.23 -11.58
C ALA A 23 -3.69 8.72 -12.71
N GLU A 24 -2.68 9.50 -12.35
CA GLU A 24 -1.49 9.64 -13.19
C GLU A 24 -0.86 8.25 -13.18
N ASP A 25 -0.74 7.69 -14.38
CA ASP A 25 -0.17 6.36 -14.62
C ASP A 25 1.17 6.28 -13.86
N ALA A 26 1.20 5.58 -12.73
CA ALA A 26 2.34 5.58 -11.82
C ALA A 26 3.63 5.28 -12.61
N ALA A 27 4.70 6.00 -12.33
CA ALA A 27 5.95 5.79 -13.04
C ALA A 27 6.56 4.44 -12.67
N ASP A 28 7.30 3.85 -13.61
CA ASP A 28 8.20 2.75 -13.26
C ASP A 28 9.37 3.30 -12.44
N ALA A 29 9.73 2.62 -11.36
CA ALA A 29 10.93 2.96 -10.60
C ALA A 29 12.20 2.64 -11.39
N SER A 30 13.29 3.32 -11.06
CA SER A 30 14.59 3.00 -11.62
C SER A 30 15.07 1.62 -11.13
N ALA A 31 15.93 0.96 -11.92
CA ALA A 31 16.54 -0.29 -11.51
C ALA A 31 17.39 -0.15 -10.23
N GLU A 32 17.98 1.03 -10.02
CA GLU A 32 18.75 1.37 -8.81
C GLU A 32 17.82 1.47 -7.59
N THR A 33 16.70 2.17 -7.71
CA THR A 33 15.68 2.26 -6.65
C THR A 33 15.15 0.88 -6.25
N VAL A 34 14.82 0.02 -7.22
CA VAL A 34 14.36 -1.36 -6.93
C VAL A 34 15.46 -2.17 -6.21
N LYS A 35 16.73 -1.98 -6.59
CA LYS A 35 17.86 -2.63 -5.92
C LYS A 35 18.02 -2.14 -4.48
N GLU A 36 17.94 -0.84 -4.23
CA GLU A 36 18.05 -0.25 -2.89
C GLU A 36 16.95 -0.78 -1.96
N TYR A 37 15.70 -0.80 -2.41
CA TYR A 37 14.60 -1.38 -1.62
C TYR A 37 14.77 -2.89 -1.43
N THR A 38 15.29 -3.60 -2.43
CA THR A 38 15.56 -5.03 -2.28
C THR A 38 16.60 -5.28 -1.19
N GLU A 39 17.71 -4.54 -1.17
CA GLU A 39 18.76 -4.66 -0.16
C GLU A 39 18.23 -4.31 1.25
N MET A 40 17.41 -3.27 1.36
CA MET A 40 16.74 -2.90 2.61
C MET A 40 15.81 -4.01 3.11
N CYS A 41 14.92 -4.50 2.25
CA CYS A 41 13.95 -5.55 2.59
C CYS A 41 14.62 -6.90 2.93
N VAL A 42 15.77 -7.21 2.32
CA VAL A 42 16.57 -8.38 2.70
C VAL A 42 17.14 -8.25 4.11
N ASN A 43 17.55 -7.05 4.50
CA ASN A 43 18.06 -6.83 5.86
C ASN A 43 16.93 -6.93 6.89
N TRP A 44 15.75 -6.36 6.60
CA TRP A 44 14.58 -6.54 7.47
C TRP A 44 14.13 -8.00 7.57
N ALA A 45 14.17 -8.75 6.48
CA ALA A 45 13.88 -10.19 6.52
C ALA A 45 14.82 -10.95 7.46
N LYS A 46 16.10 -10.57 7.51
CA LYS A 46 17.07 -11.15 8.46
C LYS A 46 16.78 -10.75 9.90
N ASP A 47 16.45 -9.48 10.12
CA ASP A 47 16.11 -8.97 11.45
C ASP A 47 14.83 -9.62 12.00
N ASP A 48 13.90 -9.96 11.12
CA ASP A 48 12.64 -10.65 11.40
C ASP A 48 12.77 -12.19 11.47
N ASP A 49 13.98 -12.75 11.29
CA ASP A 49 14.26 -14.20 11.24
C ASP A 49 13.40 -14.97 10.22
N VAL A 50 13.15 -14.35 9.06
CA VAL A 50 12.39 -14.95 7.95
C VAL A 50 13.17 -16.13 7.37
N SER A 51 12.49 -17.27 7.18
CA SER A 51 13.13 -18.47 6.65
C SER A 51 13.54 -18.31 5.19
N ASN A 52 14.52 -19.10 4.74
CA ASN A 52 14.97 -19.08 3.34
C ASN A 52 13.84 -19.45 2.36
N GLU A 53 12.91 -20.32 2.76
CA GLU A 53 11.75 -20.71 1.96
C GLU A 53 10.77 -19.54 1.77
N GLU A 54 10.68 -18.64 2.75
CA GLU A 54 9.77 -17.50 2.76
C GLU A 54 10.41 -16.20 2.24
N LEU A 55 11.75 -16.13 2.23
CA LEU A 55 12.55 -14.94 1.92
C LEU A 55 12.11 -14.24 0.63
N TYR A 56 11.94 -14.97 -0.46
CA TYR A 56 11.56 -14.36 -1.73
C TYR A 56 10.18 -13.68 -1.67
N GLY A 57 9.20 -14.35 -1.07
CA GLY A 57 7.84 -13.82 -0.93
C GLY A 57 7.81 -12.59 -0.02
N TYR A 58 8.55 -12.63 1.08
CA TYR A 58 8.71 -11.49 1.99
C TYR A 58 9.32 -10.29 1.26
N VAL A 59 10.47 -10.47 0.60
CA VAL A 59 11.21 -9.38 -0.05
C VAL A 59 10.40 -8.78 -1.20
N LEU A 60 9.77 -9.61 -2.04
CA LEU A 60 8.94 -9.10 -3.15
C LEU A 60 7.73 -8.29 -2.64
N LYS A 61 7.11 -8.72 -1.54
CA LYS A 61 6.03 -7.96 -0.91
C LYS A 61 6.54 -6.63 -0.37
N CYS A 62 7.60 -6.67 0.43
CA CYS A 62 8.21 -5.48 1.02
C CYS A 62 8.60 -4.44 -0.04
N VAL A 63 9.32 -4.84 -1.10
CA VAL A 63 9.70 -3.93 -2.19
C VAL A 63 8.48 -3.31 -2.86
N ASN A 64 7.41 -4.07 -3.08
CA ASN A 64 6.19 -3.54 -3.67
C ASN A 64 5.40 -2.60 -2.74
N ASP A 65 5.50 -2.80 -1.44
CA ASP A 65 4.89 -1.89 -0.45
C ASP A 65 5.65 -0.55 -0.44
N GLU A 66 7.00 -0.57 -0.47
CA GLU A 66 7.83 0.63 -0.57
C GLU A 66 7.59 1.38 -1.89
N LEU A 67 7.58 0.67 -3.03
CA LEU A 67 7.31 1.26 -4.35
C LEU A 67 5.97 1.98 -4.39
N VAL A 68 4.90 1.36 -3.86
CA VAL A 68 3.56 1.95 -3.85
C VAL A 68 3.50 3.16 -2.90
N SER A 69 4.19 3.10 -1.76
CA SER A 69 4.28 4.24 -0.83
C SER A 69 4.89 5.48 -1.50
N GLU A 70 5.87 5.27 -2.37
CA GLU A 70 6.58 6.33 -3.10
C GLU A 70 5.94 6.68 -4.46
N GLY A 71 4.79 6.09 -4.79
CA GLY A 71 4.03 6.41 -6.00
C GLY A 71 4.50 5.71 -7.28
N TYR A 72 5.28 4.64 -7.16
CA TYR A 72 5.73 3.81 -8.28
C TYR A 72 4.80 2.62 -8.57
N LYS A 73 4.94 2.06 -9.77
CA LYS A 73 4.36 0.76 -10.14
C LYS A 73 5.01 -0.39 -9.37
N LYS A 74 4.23 -1.45 -9.17
CA LYS A 74 4.72 -2.73 -8.64
C LYS A 74 5.61 -3.45 -9.64
N VAL A 75 6.58 -4.20 -9.14
CA VAL A 75 7.41 -5.13 -9.91
C VAL A 75 6.92 -6.57 -9.75
N SER A 76 7.09 -7.36 -10.81
CA SER A 76 6.74 -8.79 -10.80
C SER A 76 7.84 -9.67 -10.22
N ALA A 77 9.07 -9.16 -10.13
CA ALA A 77 10.22 -9.90 -9.65
C ALA A 77 11.31 -8.98 -9.10
N VAL A 78 12.07 -9.50 -8.15
CA VAL A 78 13.28 -8.89 -7.56
C VAL A 78 14.45 -9.87 -7.68
N LYS A 79 15.68 -9.37 -7.58
CA LYS A 79 16.91 -10.19 -7.55
C LYS A 79 17.50 -10.15 -6.16
N ILE A 80 17.60 -11.30 -5.51
CA ILE A 80 18.05 -11.48 -4.12
C ILE A 80 19.29 -12.33 -4.07
#